data_AF-A0A1I7F806-F1
#
_entry.id   AF-A0A1I7F806-F1
#
_cell.length_a   1.000
_cell.length_b   1.000
_cell.length_c   1.000
_cell.angle_alpha   90.00
_cell.angle_beta   90.00
_cell.angle_gamma   90.00
#
_symmetry.space_group_name_H-M   'P 1'
#
loop_
_entity.id
_entity.type
_entity.pdbx_description
1 polymer ?
#
loop_
_entity_poly.entity_id
_entity_poly.type
_entity_poly.pdbx_seq_one_letter_code
_entity_poly.pdbx_strand_id
1 'polypeptide(L)'
;MRALITAILALVSAGSAAQPSVEAMTAEVTDNVATEHAECSALFAIAQGAFLSSGKRPEAAKFKDASNYAAQFSLVVAKQSRSQEIATKVTLARIEVSIKDMQKTIEYNYSNMSLLLSRYLEPCVQTMNGSEPLFQRWTEKIQQKYI
;
A
#
# COMPACT_ATOMS: atom_id res chain seq x y z
N MET A 1 -47.76 -22.21 45.20
CA MET A 1 -46.67 -23.17 44.93
C MET A 1 -46.94 -23.89 43.62
N ARG A 2 -46.28 -23.48 42.54
CA ARG A 2 -45.75 -24.29 41.43
C ARG A 2 -45.32 -23.33 40.33
N ALA A 3 -44.02 -23.17 40.25
CA ALA A 3 -43.31 -22.42 39.23
C ALA A 3 -43.56 -23.06 37.85
N LEU A 4 -43.78 -22.24 36.83
CA LEU A 4 -43.42 -22.60 35.48
C LEU A 4 -42.65 -21.44 34.88
N ILE A 5 -41.33 -21.63 34.89
CA ILE A 5 -40.33 -20.84 34.19
C ILE A 5 -40.53 -21.14 32.70
N THR A 6 -41.01 -20.18 31.91
CA THR A 6 -40.99 -20.28 30.46
C THR A 6 -39.84 -19.45 29.93
N ALA A 7 -38.90 -20.18 29.32
CA ALA A 7 -37.59 -19.73 28.91
C ALA A 7 -37.63 -18.64 27.83
N ILE A 8 -36.67 -17.74 27.97
CA ILE A 8 -36.22 -16.71 27.04
C ILE A 8 -35.85 -17.34 25.70
N LEU A 9 -36.60 -17.06 24.63
CA LEU A 9 -36.10 -17.18 23.26
C LEU A 9 -35.42 -15.85 22.90
N ALA A 10 -34.14 -15.75 23.27
CA ALA A 10 -33.27 -14.77 22.64
C ALA A 10 -33.03 -15.23 21.20
N LEU A 11 -33.73 -14.60 20.26
CA LEU A 11 -33.34 -14.55 18.85
C LEU A 11 -31.99 -13.83 18.78
N VAL A 12 -30.91 -14.58 19.04
CA VAL A 12 -29.58 -14.19 18.60
C VAL A 12 -29.61 -14.33 17.09
N SER A 13 -29.96 -13.23 16.41
CA SER A 13 -29.56 -13.03 15.02
C SER A 13 -28.04 -13.06 15.03
N ALA A 14 -27.47 -14.26 14.91
CA ALA A 14 -26.11 -14.42 14.45
C ALA A 14 -26.07 -13.76 13.08
N GLY A 15 -25.68 -12.49 13.04
CA GLY A 15 -25.34 -11.83 11.81
C GLY A 15 -24.22 -12.66 11.20
N SER A 16 -24.56 -13.51 10.25
CA SER A 16 -23.58 -14.06 9.31
C SER A 16 -22.94 -12.82 8.69
N ALA A 17 -21.72 -12.51 9.12
CA ALA A 17 -20.89 -11.58 8.39
C ALA A 17 -20.77 -12.19 6.99
N ALA A 18 -21.44 -11.58 6.00
CA ALA A 18 -21.38 -12.04 4.64
C ALA A 18 -19.91 -12.08 4.24
N GLN A 19 -19.40 -13.26 3.89
CA GLN A 19 -18.02 -13.41 3.41
C GLN A 19 -17.85 -12.54 2.15
N PRO A 20 -16.72 -11.84 2.00
CA PRO A 20 -16.47 -11.03 0.81
C PRO A 20 -16.41 -11.92 -0.43
N SER A 21 -16.84 -11.38 -1.57
CA SER A 21 -16.67 -12.09 -2.84
C SER A 21 -15.19 -12.21 -3.20
N VAL A 22 -14.87 -13.16 -4.09
CA VAL A 22 -13.50 -13.33 -4.60
C VAL A 22 -13.01 -12.05 -5.26
N GLU A 23 -13.89 -11.36 -6.00
CA GLU A 23 -13.58 -10.09 -6.66
C GLU A 23 -13.24 -8.99 -5.66
N ALA A 24 -13.95 -8.91 -4.53
CA ALA A 24 -13.67 -7.95 -3.47
C ALA A 24 -12.31 -8.22 -2.82
N MET A 25 -11.98 -9.48 -2.55
CA MET A 25 -10.67 -9.86 -2.02
C MET A 25 -9.54 -9.56 -3.02
N THR A 26 -9.73 -9.88 -4.30
CA THR A 26 -8.74 -9.54 -5.35
C THR A 26 -8.55 -8.03 -5.49
N ALA A 27 -9.63 -7.25 -5.43
CA ALA A 27 -9.55 -5.79 -5.44
C ALA A 27 -8.73 -5.25 -4.26
N GLU A 28 -8.95 -5.79 -3.06
CA GLU A 28 -8.19 -5.40 -1.86
C GLU A 28 -6.71 -5.80 -1.95
N VAL A 29 -6.39 -7.00 -2.43
CA VAL A 29 -4.99 -7.43 -2.66
C VAL A 29 -4.31 -6.50 -3.65
N THR A 30 -4.91 -6.28 -4.82
CA THR A 30 -4.34 -5.40 -5.86
C THR A 30 -4.18 -3.96 -5.37
N ASP A 31 -5.10 -3.47 -4.55
CA ASP A 31 -5.00 -2.14 -3.96
C ASP A 31 -3.82 -1.99 -3.01
N ASN A 32 -3.61 -2.97 -2.14
CA ASN A 32 -2.49 -2.92 -1.21
C ASN A 32 -1.15 -3.05 -1.94
N VAL A 33 -1.04 -3.96 -2.92
CA VAL A 33 0.14 -4.10 -3.76
C VAL A 33 0.44 -2.81 -4.54
N ALA A 34 -0.59 -2.20 -5.15
CA ALA A 34 -0.42 -0.92 -5.86
C ALA A 34 -0.01 0.22 -4.91
N THR A 35 -0.49 0.20 -3.66
CA THR A 35 -0.15 1.19 -2.65
C THR A 35 1.32 1.06 -2.22
N GLU A 36 1.81 -0.15 -1.93
CA GLU A 36 3.22 -0.35 -1.56
C GLU A 36 4.17 0.13 -2.68
N HIS A 37 3.86 -0.13 -3.95
CA HIS A 37 4.64 0.40 -5.06
C HIS A 37 4.58 1.93 -5.16
N ALA A 38 3.43 2.55 -4.87
CA ALA A 38 3.31 4.01 -4.84
C ALA A 38 4.14 4.63 -3.70
N GLU A 39 4.19 3.98 -2.54
CA GLU A 39 5.08 4.38 -1.43
C GLU A 39 6.55 4.29 -1.83
N CYS A 40 6.96 3.22 -2.52
CA CYS A 40 8.33 3.11 -3.02
C CYS A 40 8.67 4.15 -4.06
N SER A 41 7.74 4.47 -4.96
CA SER A 41 7.89 5.58 -5.89
C SER A 41 8.13 6.91 -5.15
N ALA A 42 7.37 7.18 -4.10
CA ALA A 42 7.52 8.36 -3.25
C ALA A 42 8.88 8.40 -2.53
N LEU A 43 9.31 7.29 -1.92
CA LEU A 43 10.62 7.18 -1.26
C LEU A 43 11.76 7.50 -2.23
N PHE A 44 11.73 6.91 -3.42
CA PHE A 44 12.77 7.13 -4.43
C PHE A 44 12.74 8.56 -4.99
N ALA A 45 11.57 9.18 -5.14
CA ALA A 45 11.46 10.59 -5.54
C ALA A 45 12.06 11.53 -4.47
N ILE A 46 11.85 11.23 -3.19
CA ILE A 46 12.44 11.98 -2.08
C ILE A 46 13.96 11.80 -2.03
N ALA A 47 14.45 10.56 -2.23
CA ALA A 47 15.88 10.27 -2.32
C ALA A 47 16.53 10.99 -3.52
N GLN A 48 15.87 11.01 -4.69
CA GLN A 48 16.30 11.80 -5.85
C GLN A 48 16.49 13.27 -5.46
N GLY A 49 15.51 13.87 -4.77
CA GLY A 49 15.59 15.26 -4.30
C GLY A 49 16.82 15.52 -3.40
N ALA A 50 17.11 14.61 -2.48
CA ALA A 50 18.29 14.70 -1.61
C ALA A 50 19.63 14.59 -2.35
N PHE A 51 19.71 13.72 -3.38
CA PHE A 51 20.90 13.64 -4.22
C PHE A 51 21.07 14.91 -5.08
N LEU A 52 19.97 15.46 -5.62
CA LEU A 52 20.00 16.72 -6.36
C LEU A 52 20.46 17.89 -5.50
N SER A 53 19.95 18.03 -4.27
CA SER A 53 20.35 19.11 -3.36
C SER A 53 21.82 19.02 -2.95
N SER A 54 22.42 17.84 -3.08
CA SER A 54 23.84 17.59 -2.79
C SER A 54 24.74 17.63 -4.03
N GLY A 55 24.21 18.03 -5.19
CA GLY A 55 24.97 18.08 -6.46
C GLY A 55 25.26 16.72 -7.12
N LYS A 56 24.74 15.62 -6.57
CA LYS A 56 24.96 14.24 -7.01
C LYS A 56 23.98 13.84 -8.12
N ARG A 57 24.12 14.48 -9.28
CA ARG A 57 23.19 14.31 -10.42
C ARG A 57 23.11 12.87 -10.97
N PRO A 58 24.22 12.12 -11.13
CA PRO A 58 24.16 10.74 -11.62
C PRO A 58 23.35 9.82 -10.70
N GLU A 59 23.51 9.95 -9.39
CA GLU A 59 22.76 9.19 -8.40
C GLU A 59 21.28 9.59 -8.42
N ALA A 60 20.98 10.88 -8.49
CA ALA A 60 19.61 11.37 -8.61
C ALA A 60 18.89 10.77 -9.83
N ALA A 61 19.57 10.62 -10.97
CA ALA A 61 18.97 10.00 -12.15
C ALA A 61 18.56 8.54 -11.89
N LYS A 62 19.39 7.75 -11.19
CA LYS A 62 19.04 6.36 -10.82
C LYS A 62 17.79 6.30 -9.96
N PHE A 63 17.66 7.21 -8.99
CA PHE A 63 16.48 7.27 -8.12
C PHE A 63 15.23 7.78 -8.85
N LYS A 64 15.39 8.68 -9.82
CA LYS A 64 14.29 9.06 -10.73
C LYS A 64 13.77 7.85 -11.50
N ASP A 65 14.66 7.04 -12.05
CA ASP A 65 14.28 5.87 -12.83
C ASP A 65 13.61 4.80 -11.95
N ALA A 66 14.14 4.56 -10.75
CA ALA A 66 13.51 3.68 -9.77
C ALA A 66 12.12 4.17 -9.34
N SER A 67 11.96 5.49 -9.12
CA SER A 67 10.68 6.10 -8.79
C SER A 67 9.64 5.92 -9.90
N ASN A 68 10.05 6.16 -11.16
CA ASN A 68 9.19 5.98 -12.32
C ASN A 68 8.78 4.52 -12.51
N TYR A 69 9.72 3.59 -12.35
CA TYR A 69 9.46 2.17 -12.45
C TYR A 69 8.44 1.70 -11.40
N ALA A 70 8.62 2.10 -10.13
CA ALA A 70 7.66 1.81 -9.06
C ALA A 70 6.27 2.41 -9.34
N ALA A 71 6.19 3.66 -9.84
CA ALA A 71 4.93 4.29 -10.23
C ALA A 71 4.22 3.53 -11.36
N GLN A 72 4.97 3.06 -12.36
CA GLN A 72 4.42 2.26 -13.45
C GLN A 72 3.85 0.94 -12.95
N PHE A 73 4.54 0.24 -12.06
CA PHE A 73 4.01 -0.98 -11.44
C PHE A 73 2.75 -0.71 -10.63
N SER A 74 2.74 0.34 -9.81
CA SER A 74 1.54 0.76 -9.07
C SER A 74 0.34 0.96 -10.01
N LEU A 75 0.55 1.63 -11.15
CA LEU A 75 -0.48 1.84 -12.18
C LEU A 75 -0.93 0.52 -12.81
N VAL A 76 -0.01 -0.34 -13.22
CA VAL A 76 -0.34 -1.64 -13.85
C VAL A 76 -1.20 -2.49 -12.92
N VAL A 77 -0.85 -2.55 -11.64
CA VAL A 77 -1.62 -3.30 -10.64
C VAL A 77 -2.98 -2.64 -10.39
N ALA A 78 -3.04 -1.31 -10.27
CA ALA A 78 -4.30 -0.60 -10.06
C ALA A 78 -5.32 -0.79 -11.21
N LYS A 79 -4.84 -1.01 -12.45
CA LYS A 79 -5.67 -1.31 -13.61
C LYS A 79 -6.37 -2.67 -13.57
N GLN A 80 -5.96 -3.57 -12.69
CA GLN A 80 -6.59 -4.89 -12.58
C GLN A 80 -8.02 -4.80 -12.02
N SER A 81 -8.32 -3.76 -11.25
CA SER A 81 -9.64 -3.55 -10.62
C SER A 81 -10.34 -2.26 -11.07
N ARG A 82 -9.74 -1.49 -11.98
CA ARG A 82 -10.22 -0.14 -12.37
C ARG A 82 -9.99 0.17 -13.84
N SER A 83 -10.77 1.12 -14.36
CA SER A 83 -10.49 1.73 -15.67
C SER A 83 -9.13 2.44 -15.66
N GLN A 84 -8.53 2.60 -16.84
CA GLN A 84 -7.25 3.30 -17.02
C GLN A 84 -7.25 4.69 -16.38
N GLU A 85 -8.31 5.48 -16.60
CA GLU A 85 -8.41 6.84 -16.10
C GLU A 85 -8.41 6.89 -14.57
N ILE A 86 -9.21 6.05 -13.92
CA ILE A 86 -9.29 6.02 -12.46
C ILE A 86 -8.01 5.44 -11.87
N ALA A 87 -7.44 4.39 -12.47
CA ALA A 87 -6.16 3.82 -12.03
C ALA A 87 -5.05 4.88 -12.04
N THR A 88 -4.94 5.69 -13.10
CA THR A 88 -3.98 6.79 -13.16
C THR A 88 -4.20 7.82 -12.05
N LYS A 89 -5.43 8.29 -11.85
CA LYS A 89 -5.74 9.27 -10.79
C LYS A 89 -5.41 8.72 -9.40
N VAL A 90 -5.79 7.47 -9.11
CA VAL A 90 -5.55 6.84 -7.81
C VAL A 90 -4.06 6.60 -7.57
N THR A 91 -3.30 6.13 -8.57
CA THR A 91 -1.84 5.96 -8.44
C THR A 91 -1.15 7.30 -8.14
N LEU A 92 -1.49 8.36 -8.88
CA LEU A 92 -0.93 9.69 -8.63
C LEU A 92 -1.27 10.20 -7.23
N ALA A 93 -2.53 10.04 -6.80
CA ALA A 93 -2.97 10.43 -5.47
C ALA A 93 -2.23 9.67 -4.35
N ARG A 94 -2.03 8.35 -4.52
CA ARG A 94 -1.25 7.53 -3.57
C ARG A 94 0.18 8.06 -3.45
N ILE A 95 0.86 8.28 -4.58
CA ILE A 95 2.23 8.80 -4.59
C ILE A 95 2.28 10.17 -3.92
N GLU A 96 1.36 11.08 -4.24
CA GLU A 96 1.32 12.42 -3.65
C GLU A 96 1.12 12.38 -2.13
N VAL A 97 0.19 11.57 -1.65
CA VAL A 97 -0.05 11.38 -0.21
C VAL A 97 1.19 10.82 0.47
N SER A 98 1.82 9.78 -0.09
CA SER A 98 3.04 9.19 0.44
C SER A 98 4.19 10.20 0.46
N ILE A 99 4.38 11.00 -0.60
CA ILE A 99 5.39 12.06 -0.63
C ILE A 99 5.14 13.06 0.50
N LYS A 100 3.90 13.52 0.69
CA LYS A 100 3.56 14.48 1.75
C LYS A 100 3.81 13.90 3.14
N ASP A 101 3.42 12.65 3.38
CA ASP A 101 3.63 11.97 4.66
C ASP A 101 5.13 11.77 4.97
N MET A 102 5.88 11.28 4.00
CA MET A 102 7.33 11.08 4.12
C MET A 102 8.08 12.41 4.29
N GLN A 103 7.70 13.46 3.55
CA GLN A 103 8.27 14.80 3.72
C GLN A 103 8.02 15.35 5.12
N LYS A 104 6.81 15.17 5.68
CA LYS A 104 6.52 15.52 7.07
C LYS A 104 7.35 14.70 8.06
N THR A 105 7.52 13.41 7.81
CA THR A 105 8.31 12.50 8.66
C THR A 105 9.77 12.95 8.78
N ILE A 106 10.34 13.53 7.72
CA ILE A 106 11.71 14.10 7.74
C ILE A 106 11.74 15.58 8.09
N GLU A 107 10.61 16.18 8.47
CA GLU A 107 10.47 17.61 8.72
C GLU A 107 10.96 18.48 7.55
N TYR A 108 10.73 18.01 6.32
CA TYR A 108 11.20 18.63 5.07
C TYR A 108 12.74 18.81 5.01
N ASN A 109 13.50 18.06 5.80
CA ASN A 109 14.95 18.13 5.90
C ASN A 109 15.59 16.80 5.49
N TYR A 110 16.31 16.82 4.36
CA TYR A 110 16.97 15.61 3.85
C TYR A 110 18.05 15.03 4.78
N SER A 111 18.59 15.80 5.73
CA SER A 111 19.48 15.25 6.77
C SER A 111 18.80 14.21 7.66
N ASN A 112 17.46 14.21 7.71
CA ASN A 112 16.65 13.24 8.45
C ASN A 112 16.21 12.03 7.61
N MET A 113 16.77 11.82 6.40
CA MET A 113 16.40 10.72 5.50
C MET A 113 16.49 9.33 6.15
N SER A 114 17.36 9.17 7.15
CA SER A 114 17.48 7.91 7.92
C SER A 114 16.14 7.45 8.53
N LEU A 115 15.25 8.38 8.89
CA LEU A 115 13.90 8.08 9.39
C LEU A 115 13.03 7.39 8.34
N LEU A 116 13.18 7.76 7.06
CA LEU A 116 12.48 7.09 5.97
C LEU A 116 13.12 5.74 5.68
N LEU A 117 14.45 5.68 5.65
CA LEU A 117 15.16 4.44 5.34
C LEU A 117 14.86 3.35 6.37
N SER A 118 14.80 3.69 7.66
CA SER A 118 14.46 2.72 8.72
C SER A 118 13.05 2.14 8.58
N ARG A 119 12.13 2.86 7.92
CA ARG A 119 10.72 2.47 7.80
C ARG A 119 10.37 1.83 6.45
N TYR A 120 10.92 2.37 5.36
CA TYR A 120 10.46 2.06 4.01
C TYR A 120 11.49 1.30 3.17
N LEU A 121 12.78 1.31 3.52
CA LEU A 121 13.81 0.72 2.66
C LEU A 121 13.60 -0.78 2.44
N GLU A 122 13.50 -1.55 3.53
CA GLU A 122 13.34 -3.00 3.45
C GLU A 122 12.03 -3.41 2.76
N PRO A 123 10.85 -2.85 3.13
CA PRO A 123 9.61 -3.09 2.38
C PRO A 123 9.73 -2.78 0.89
N CYS A 124 10.43 -1.69 0.53
CA CYS A 124 10.62 -1.35 -0.87
C CYS A 124 11.59 -2.26 -1.60
N VAL A 125 12.67 -2.71 -0.96
CA VAL A 125 13.55 -3.72 -1.55
C VAL A 125 12.77 -5.00 -1.85
N GLN A 126 11.94 -5.46 -0.90
CA GLN A 126 11.10 -6.64 -1.10
C GLN A 126 10.07 -6.44 -2.22
N THR A 127 9.39 -5.29 -2.23
CA THR A 127 8.39 -4.92 -3.24
C THR A 127 8.98 -4.88 -4.64
N MET A 128 10.19 -4.35 -4.78
CA MET A 128 10.84 -4.12 -6.07
C MET A 128 11.58 -5.36 -6.60
N ASN A 129 11.90 -6.34 -5.74
CA ASN A 129 12.64 -7.57 -6.10
C ASN A 129 11.75 -8.72 -6.62
N GLY A 130 10.43 -8.58 -6.60
CA GLY A 130 9.53 -9.58 -7.19
C GLY A 130 8.07 -9.37 -6.81
N SER A 131 7.18 -9.49 -7.79
CA SER A 131 5.74 -9.31 -7.57
C SER A 131 5.11 -10.52 -6.86
N GLU A 132 5.56 -11.74 -7.13
CA GLU A 132 4.91 -12.96 -6.64
C GLU A 132 4.89 -13.07 -5.09
N PRO A 133 6.01 -12.88 -4.36
CA PRO A 133 5.99 -12.92 -2.90
C PRO A 133 5.11 -11.84 -2.28
N LEU A 134 5.04 -10.67 -2.93
CA LEU A 134 4.24 -9.54 -2.48
C LEU A 134 2.73 -9.81 -2.63
N PHE A 135 2.31 -10.33 -3.79
CA PHE A 135 0.93 -10.75 -4.01
C PHE A 135 0.51 -11.88 -3.08
N GLN A 136 1.39 -12.87 -2.86
CA GLN A 136 1.14 -13.96 -1.93
C GLN A 136 0.95 -13.44 -0.51
N ARG A 137 1.87 -12.59 -0.02
CA ARG A 137 1.77 -11.98 1.32
C ARG A 137 0.46 -11.24 1.53
N TRP A 138 0.01 -10.47 0.55
CA TRP A 138 -1.28 -9.77 0.66
C TRP A 138 -2.47 -10.72 0.58
N THR A 139 -2.41 -11.73 -0.27
CA THR A 139 -3.46 -12.76 -0.36
C THR A 139 -3.64 -13.46 0.98
N GLU A 140 -2.54 -13.88 1.62
CA GLU A 140 -2.57 -14.53 2.94
C GLU A 140 -3.14 -13.60 4.03
N LYS A 141 -2.70 -12.33 4.07
CA LYS A 141 -3.23 -11.33 5.02
C LYS A 141 -4.73 -11.10 4.84
N ILE A 142 -5.19 -11.03 3.60
CA ILE A 142 -6.61 -10.80 3.30
C ILE A 142 -7.44 -12.04 3.61
N GLN A 143 -6.95 -13.25 3.32
CA GLN A 143 -7.61 -14.49 3.72
C GLN A 143 -7.76 -14.58 5.25
N GLN A 144 -6.71 -14.29 6.01
CA GLN A 144 -6.76 -14.27 7.49
C GLN A 144 -7.71 -13.20 8.06
N LYS A 145 -8.00 -12.13 7.32
CA LYS A 145 -8.92 -11.08 7.74
C LYS A 145 -10.39 -11.51 7.64
N TYR A 146 -10.71 -12.46 6.74
CA TYR A 146 -12.07 -12.83 6.39
C TYR A 146 -12.45 -14.28 6.72
N ILE A 147 -11.51 -15.06 7.24
CA ILE A 147 -11.69 -16.42 7.77
C ILE A 147 -11.61 -16.34 9.30
#